data_AF-A0A412M9D8-F1
#
_entry.id   AF-A0A412M9D8-F1
#
_cell.length_a   1.000
_cell.length_b   1.000
_cell.length_c   1.000
_cell.angle_alpha   90.00
_cell.angle_beta   90.00
_cell.angle_gamma   90.00
#
_symmetry.space_group_name_H-M   'P 1'
#
loop_
_entity.id
_entity.type
_entity.pdbx_description
1 polymer ?
#
loop_
_entity_poly.entity_id
_entity_poly.type
_entity_poly.pdbx_seq_one_letter_code
_entity_poly.pdbx_strand_id
1 'polypeptide(L)' 'MTLKEYVKKRECRPEFKREFARYQPEIECVRILIDAQIEQNLSLKELAKITGIRQYKLRKILNGK' A
#
# COMPACT_ATOMS: atom_id res chain seq x y z
N MET A 1 -10.67 -13.95 8.26
CA MET A 1 -10.19 -14.02 6.87
C MET A 1 -9.15 -12.93 6.67
N THR A 2 -7.91 -13.29 6.38
CA THR A 2 -6.82 -12.33 6.13
C THR A 2 -6.92 -11.72 4.74
N LEU A 3 -6.28 -10.56 4.51
CA LEU A 3 -6.23 -9.94 3.17
C LEU A 3 -5.61 -10.89 2.14
N LYS A 4 -4.55 -11.63 2.52
CA LYS A 4 -3.91 -12.66 1.68
C LYS A 4 -4.90 -13.77 1.30
N GLU A 5 -5.68 -14.27 2.25
CA GLU A 5 -6.72 -15.27 1.98
C GLU A 5 -7.81 -14.73 1.07
N TYR A 6 -8.19 -13.47 1.22
CA TYR A 6 -9.22 -12.82 0.41
C TYR A 6 -8.79 -12.65 -1.05
N VAL A 7 -7.58 -12.17 -1.27
CA VAL A 7 -6.99 -12.05 -2.61
C VAL A 7 -6.88 -13.44 -3.25
N LYS A 8 -6.34 -14.42 -2.53
CA LYS A 8 -6.15 -15.79 -3.04
C LYS A 8 -7.46 -16.47 -3.46
N LYS A 9 -8.57 -16.23 -2.73
CA LYS A 9 -9.89 -16.76 -3.10
C LYS A 9 -10.48 -16.11 -4.36
N ARG A 10 -10.03 -14.93 -4.76
CA ARG A 10 -10.56 -14.18 -5.91
C ARG A 10 -9.64 -14.21 -7.12
N GLU A 11 -8.40 -14.63 -6.95
CA GLU A 11 -7.38 -14.78 -8.00
C GLU A 11 -7.79 -15.72 -9.14
N CYS A 12 -8.70 -16.67 -8.87
CA CYS A 12 -9.29 -17.54 -9.88
C CYS A 12 -10.23 -16.80 -10.86
N ARG A 13 -10.65 -15.57 -10.55
CA ARG A 13 -11.47 -14.75 -11.45
C ARG A 13 -10.56 -13.93 -12.39
N PRO A 14 -10.64 -14.10 -13.72
CA PRO A 14 -9.76 -13.42 -14.67
C PRO A 14 -9.82 -11.89 -14.58
N GLU A 15 -11.02 -11.33 -14.42
CA GLU A 15 -11.25 -9.89 -14.28
C GLU A 15 -10.58 -9.33 -13.02
N PHE A 16 -10.68 -10.05 -11.90
CA PHE A 16 -10.00 -9.68 -10.66
C PHE A 16 -8.49 -9.73 -10.84
N LYS A 17 -7.96 -10.80 -11.43
CA LYS A 17 -6.51 -10.95 -11.66
C LYS A 17 -5.95 -9.81 -12.52
N ARG A 18 -6.67 -9.41 -13.57
CA ARG A 18 -6.30 -8.31 -14.45
C ARG A 18 -6.27 -6.96 -13.72
N GLU A 19 -7.35 -6.60 -13.04
CA GLU A 19 -7.39 -5.32 -12.31
C GLU A 19 -6.44 -5.32 -11.12
N PHE A 20 -6.30 -6.43 -10.41
CA PHE A 20 -5.35 -6.55 -9.31
C PHE A 20 -3.90 -6.42 -9.77
N ALA A 21 -3.54 -7.00 -10.93
CA ALA A 21 -2.23 -6.82 -11.54
C ALA A 21 -1.99 -5.38 -12.02
N ARG A 22 -3.02 -4.70 -12.53
CA ARG A 22 -2.95 -3.30 -12.95
C ARG A 22 -2.54 -2.35 -11.82
N TYR A 23 -3.02 -2.60 -10.60
CA TYR A 23 -2.73 -1.77 -9.42
C TYR A 23 -1.60 -2.32 -8.53
N GLN A 24 -0.95 -3.44 -8.91
CA GLN A 24 0.15 -3.99 -8.12
C GLN A 24 1.26 -2.98 -7.83
N PRO A 25 1.74 -2.18 -8.80
CA PRO A 25 2.80 -1.20 -8.55
C PRO A 25 2.46 -0.23 -7.41
N GLU A 26 1.22 0.28 -7.38
CA GLU A 26 0.74 1.18 -6.34
C GLU A 26 0.62 0.47 -4.99
N ILE A 27 0.13 -0.77 -4.98
CA ILE A 27 0.03 -1.61 -3.78
C ILE A 27 1.43 -1.88 -3.19
N GLU A 28 2.43 -2.16 -4.02
CA GLU A 28 3.80 -2.40 -3.58
C GLU A 28 4.45 -1.14 -3.02
N CYS A 29 4.28 0.01 -3.67
CA CYS A 29 4.74 1.30 -3.16
C CYS A 29 4.17 1.60 -1.77
N VAL A 30 2.87 1.40 -1.56
CA VAL A 30 2.22 1.59 -0.26
C VAL A 30 2.77 0.61 0.77
N ARG A 31 2.96 -0.66 0.39
CA ARG A 31 3.47 -1.71 1.29
C ARG A 31 4.87 -1.39 1.79
N ILE A 32 5.77 -1.00 0.88
CA ILE A 32 7.14 -0.58 1.22
C ILE A 32 7.12 0.62 2.18
N LEU A 33 6.25 1.59 1.97
CA LEU A 33 6.13 2.76 2.85
C LEU A 33 5.62 2.40 4.25
N ILE A 34 4.66 1.47 4.35
CA ILE A 34 4.14 0.97 5.62
C ILE A 34 5.20 0.13 6.34
N ASP A 35 5.87 -0.77 5.63
CA ASP A 35 6.93 -1.61 6.20
C ASP A 35 8.07 -0.74 6.74
N ALA A 36 8.54 0.25 5.97
CA ALA A 36 9.53 1.22 6.44
C ALA A 36 9.06 2.02 7.66
N GLN A 37 7.76 2.32 7.75
CA GLN A 37 7.18 3.00 8.91
C GLN A 37 7.21 2.11 10.15
N ILE A 38 6.85 0.83 10.01
CA ILE A 38 6.79 -0.15 11.11
C ILE A 38 8.19 -0.51 11.58
N GLU A 39 9.10 -0.82 10.65
CA GLU A 39 10.49 -1.23 10.95
C GLU A 39 11.27 -0.15 11.70
N GLN A 40 11.04 1.12 11.35
CA GLN A 40 11.74 2.25 11.95
C GLN A 40 10.91 2.95 13.05
N ASN A 41 9.72 2.43 13.38
CA ASN A 41 8.77 3.02 14.32
C ASN A 41 8.50 4.53 14.04
N LEU A 42 8.42 4.88 12.75
CA LEU A 42 8.32 6.27 12.30
C LEU A 42 6.88 6.77 12.38
N SER A 43 6.73 8.03 12.77
CA SER A 43 5.48 8.75 12.58
C SER A 43 5.28 9.11 11.10
N LEU A 44 4.02 9.32 10.70
CA LEU A 44 3.69 9.80 9.36
C LEU A 44 4.41 11.11 8.99
N LYS A 45 4.71 11.95 9.99
CA LYS A 45 5.43 13.21 9.82
C LYS A 45 6.91 12.98 9.50
N GLU A 46 7.53 11.96 10.09
CA GLU A 46 8.92 11.60 9.80
C GLU A 46 9.06 10.95 8.44
N LEU A 47 8.14 10.05 8.08
CA LEU A 47 8.07 9.48 6.74
C LEU A 47 7.91 10.57 5.66
N ALA A 48 7.11 11.60 5.93
CA ALA A 48 6.96 12.77 5.06
C ALA A 48 8.25 13.56 4.87
N LYS A 49 9.06 13.68 5.93
CA LYS A 49 10.37 14.35 5.85
C LYS A 49 11.38 13.54 5.04
N ILE A 50 11.42 12.22 5.24
CA ILE A 50 12.37 11.32 4.55
C ILE A 50 12.05 11.23 3.05
N THR A 51 10.76 11.07 2.72
CA THR A 51 10.32 10.91 1.32
C THR A 51 10.20 12.24 0.56
N GLY A 52 10.20 13.38 1.25
CA GLY A 52 9.91 14.69 0.68
C GLY A 52 8.44 14.86 0.24
N ILE A 53 7.58 13.88 0.48
CA ILE A 53 6.16 13.92 0.13
C ILE A 53 5.39 14.62 1.25
N ARG A 54 4.52 15.56 0.90
CA ARG A 54 3.66 16.24 1.88
C ARG A 54 2.83 15.23 2.67
N GLN A 55 2.75 15.41 4.00
CA GLN A 55 2.06 14.49 4.91
C GLN A 55 0.61 14.17 4.49
N TYR A 56 -0.15 15.16 3.99
CA TYR A 56 -1.53 14.91 3.52
C TYR A 56 -1.57 14.05 2.24
N LYS A 57 -0.56 14.16 1.36
CA LYS A 57 -0.44 13.31 0.16
C LYS A 57 -0.07 11.89 0.56
N LEU A 58 0.88 11.71 1.47
CA LEU A 58 1.19 10.40 2.04
C LEU A 58 -0.04 9.76 2.70
N ARG A 59 -0.82 10.54 3.45
CA ARG A 59 -2.07 10.05 4.03
C ARG A 59 -3.06 9.55 2.97
N LYS A 60 -3.14 10.20 1.81
CA LYS A 60 -3.97 9.74 0.69
C LYS A 60 -3.44 8.43 0.08
N ILE A 61 -2.14 8.37 -0.17
CA ILE A 61 -1.45 7.19 -0.70
C ILE A 61 -1.63 5.98 0.22
N LEU A 62 -1.36 6.13 1.52
CA LEU A 62 -1.48 5.05 2.50
C LEU A 62 -2.92 4.56 2.71
N ASN A 63 -3.91 5.46 2.58
CA ASN A 63 -5.32 5.11 2.76
C ASN A 63 -6.05 4.77 1.46
N GLY A 64 -5.37 4.84 0.30
CA GLY A 64 -5.98 4.64 -1.02
C GLY A 64 -7.15 5.59 -1.33
N LYS A 65 -7.10 6.85 -0.86
CA LYS A 65 -8.17 7.87 -1.02
C LYS A 65 -7.80 9.00 -1.96
#